data_AF-A0A2V9K5R5-F1
#
_entry.id   AF-A0A2V9K5R5-F1
#
_cell.length_a   1.000
_cell.length_b   1.000
_cell.length_c   1.000
_cell.angle_alpha   90.00
_cell.angle_beta   90.00
_cell.angle_gamma   90.00
#
_symmetry.space_group_name_H-M   'P 1'
#
loop_
_entity.id
_entity.type
_entity.pdbx_description
1 polymer ?
#
loop_
_entity_poly.entity_id
_entity_poly.type
_entity_poly.pdbx_seq_one_letter_code
_entity_poly.pdbx_strand_id
1 'polypeptide(L)'
;MGSPEGVPRFGAGLKAFYRKYFLRSIWIYSTCHTYPRYENRVDVDPLVRDARGVPVSRITYRQHPRDADEMQFMVNRSEQLLLEAGAHRVVKPEIARETEYGISTHQQGSCRMGNDPKSSVTDRSGRVHGVPNVYVADGSLLPNPAGMNPSLTIQALAYWVSDHIVKSA
;
A
#
# COMPACT_ATOMS: atom_id res chain seq x y z
N MET A 1 -15.61 8.05 2.36
CA MET A 1 -15.43 9.52 2.39
C MET A 1 -16.69 10.15 2.97
N GLY A 2 -16.58 10.86 4.09
CA GLY A 2 -17.71 11.61 4.65
C GLY A 2 -18.00 12.87 3.83
N SER A 3 -19.21 13.41 3.95
CA SER A 3 -19.53 14.73 3.40
C SER A 3 -18.58 15.78 4.00
N PRO A 4 -18.13 16.79 3.24
CA PRO A 4 -17.31 17.87 3.79
C PRO A 4 -17.95 18.51 5.02
N GLU A 5 -17.13 19.10 5.88
CA GLU A 5 -17.60 19.81 7.06
C GLU A 5 -18.72 20.82 6.70
N GLY A 6 -19.77 20.84 7.52
CA GLY A 6 -20.97 21.66 7.32
C GLY A 6 -22.01 21.09 6.34
N VAL A 7 -21.76 19.96 5.67
CA VAL A 7 -22.73 19.33 4.77
C VAL A 7 -23.54 18.25 5.52
N PRO A 8 -24.88 18.35 5.56
CA PRO A 8 -25.73 17.32 6.18
C PRO A 8 -25.47 15.93 5.58
N ARG A 9 -25.53 14.89 6.40
CA ARG A 9 -25.29 13.49 5.97
C ARG A 9 -26.49 12.85 5.26
N PHE A 10 -27.66 13.48 5.28
CA PHE A 10 -28.87 13.03 4.59
C PHE A 10 -29.82 14.20 4.32
N GLY A 11 -30.90 13.93 3.57
CA GLY A 11 -31.99 14.88 3.36
C GLY A 11 -31.72 15.95 2.28
N ALA A 12 -32.52 17.02 2.30
CA ALA A 12 -32.51 18.05 1.27
C ALA A 12 -31.17 18.79 1.16
N GLY A 13 -30.49 19.04 2.29
CA GLY A 13 -29.19 19.71 2.31
C GLY A 13 -28.09 18.92 1.59
N LEU A 14 -28.03 17.60 1.79
CA LEU A 14 -27.10 16.73 1.06
C LEU A 14 -27.40 16.72 -0.45
N LYS A 15 -28.69 16.62 -0.82
CA LYS A 15 -29.11 16.65 -2.23
C LYS A 15 -28.73 17.98 -2.90
N ALA A 16 -28.91 19.10 -2.21
CA ALA A 16 -28.51 20.42 -2.70
C ALA A 16 -26.98 20.52 -2.91
N PHE A 17 -26.19 19.99 -1.97
CA PHE A 17 -24.74 19.90 -2.10
C PHE A 17 -24.34 19.11 -3.36
N TYR A 18 -24.85 17.88 -3.53
CA TYR A 18 -24.51 17.08 -4.71
C TYR A 18 -24.94 17.74 -6.02
N ARG A 19 -26.15 18.33 -6.08
CA ARG A 19 -26.59 19.07 -7.28
C ARG A 19 -25.63 20.19 -7.66
N LYS A 20 -25.05 20.88 -6.67
CA LYS A 20 -24.09 21.97 -6.92
C LYS A 20 -22.70 21.45 -7.31
N TYR A 21 -22.19 20.43 -6.63
CA TYR A 21 -20.76 20.06 -6.70
C TYR A 21 -20.45 18.76 -7.45
N PHE A 22 -21.43 17.94 -7.81
CA PHE A 22 -21.20 16.62 -8.44
C PHE A 22 -20.36 16.72 -9.72
N LEU A 23 -20.63 17.72 -10.58
CA LEU A 23 -19.87 17.99 -11.80
C LEU A 23 -18.78 19.07 -11.62
N ARG A 24 -18.50 19.48 -10.38
CA ARG A 24 -17.56 20.57 -10.04
C ARG A 24 -16.55 20.15 -8.99
N SER A 25 -16.29 18.85 -8.91
CA SER A 25 -15.35 18.25 -7.96
C SER A 25 -14.29 17.49 -8.72
N ILE A 26 -13.05 17.65 -8.29
CA ILE A 26 -11.91 16.85 -8.72
C ILE A 26 -11.18 16.41 -7.46
N TRP A 27 -10.55 15.24 -7.53
CA TRP A 27 -9.68 14.74 -6.48
C TRP A 27 -8.27 14.50 -7.03
N ILE A 28 -7.28 14.67 -6.18
CA ILE A 28 -5.93 14.19 -6.44
C ILE A 28 -5.68 13.06 -5.46
N TYR A 29 -5.27 11.92 -5.99
CA TYR A 29 -4.87 10.77 -5.20
C TYR A 29 -3.37 10.57 -5.38
N SER A 30 -2.66 10.50 -4.26
CA SER A 30 -1.21 10.37 -4.21
C SER A 30 -0.87 9.12 -3.43
N THR A 31 -0.15 8.20 -4.07
CA THR A 31 0.50 7.08 -3.38
C THR A 31 1.91 7.52 -2.96
N CYS A 32 2.27 7.21 -1.72
CA CYS A 32 3.60 7.51 -1.18
C CYS A 32 4.32 6.19 -0.90
N HIS A 33 5.64 6.26 -0.83
CA HIS A 33 6.46 5.16 -0.35
C HIS A 33 6.15 4.89 1.14
N THR A 34 6.13 3.61 1.52
CA THR A 34 6.23 3.18 2.93
C THR A 34 7.62 2.60 3.16
N TYR A 35 8.44 3.26 3.96
CA TYR A 35 9.79 2.76 4.26
C TYR A 35 9.73 1.39 4.97
N PRO A 36 10.47 0.38 4.49
CA PRO A 36 10.53 -0.91 5.16
C PRO A 36 11.02 -0.78 6.60
N ARG A 37 10.30 -1.40 7.52
CA ARG A 37 10.70 -1.54 8.93
C ARG A 37 10.93 -3.00 9.26
N TYR A 38 11.99 -3.27 10.01
CA TYR A 38 12.30 -4.62 10.48
C TYR A 38 11.21 -5.17 11.41
N GLU A 39 10.54 -4.30 12.16
CA GLU A 39 9.48 -4.68 13.09
C GLU A 39 8.16 -5.03 12.37
N ASN A 40 7.97 -4.60 11.13
CA ASN A 40 6.75 -4.88 10.39
C ASN A 40 6.80 -6.32 9.86
N ARG A 41 5.77 -7.11 10.15
CA ARG A 41 5.72 -8.52 9.80
C ARG A 41 4.29 -9.01 9.60
N VAL A 42 4.19 -10.09 8.85
CA VAL A 42 2.98 -10.91 8.76
C VAL A 42 3.33 -12.27 9.35
N ASP A 43 2.52 -12.72 10.30
CA ASP A 43 2.64 -14.03 10.91
C ASP A 43 1.25 -14.69 10.99
N VAL A 44 1.22 -15.95 11.39
CA VAL A 44 -0.02 -16.72 11.50
C VAL A 44 -0.61 -16.51 12.89
N ASP A 45 -1.87 -16.10 12.99
CA ASP A 45 -2.54 -15.94 14.28
C ASP A 45 -2.72 -17.30 14.97
N PRO A 46 -2.25 -17.47 16.22
CA PRO A 46 -2.32 -18.76 16.91
C PRO A 46 -3.73 -19.10 17.44
N LEU A 47 -4.62 -18.11 17.58
CA LEU A 47 -5.93 -18.27 18.23
C LEU A 47 -7.09 -18.07 17.26
N VAL A 48 -6.92 -17.20 16.27
CA VAL A 48 -8.00 -16.81 15.36
C VAL A 48 -7.94 -17.63 14.08
N ARG A 49 -9.09 -18.20 13.72
CA ARG A 49 -9.27 -19.00 12.50
C ARG A 49 -10.42 -18.43 11.67
N ASP A 50 -10.33 -18.60 10.35
CA ASP A 50 -11.42 -18.26 9.44
C ASP A 50 -12.59 -19.26 9.56
N ALA A 51 -13.68 -19.02 8.82
CA ALA A 51 -14.86 -19.87 8.81
C ALA A 51 -14.60 -21.32 8.34
N ARG A 52 -13.44 -21.60 7.75
CA ARG A 52 -12.99 -22.92 7.30
C ARG A 52 -11.96 -23.54 8.24
N GLY A 53 -11.66 -22.91 9.38
CA GLY A 53 -10.70 -23.39 10.35
C GLY A 53 -9.23 -23.09 9.99
N VAL A 54 -8.97 -22.30 8.95
CA VAL A 54 -7.60 -21.90 8.56
C VAL A 54 -7.15 -20.75 9.46
N PRO A 55 -5.96 -20.83 10.10
CA PRO A 55 -5.41 -19.70 10.85
C PRO A 55 -5.34 -18.43 10.00
N VAL A 56 -5.77 -17.29 10.54
CA VAL A 56 -5.74 -16.02 9.80
C VAL A 56 -4.36 -15.38 9.83
N SER A 57 -4.08 -14.49 8.89
CA SER A 57 -2.89 -13.65 8.94
C SER A 57 -3.03 -12.60 10.05
N ARG A 58 -2.03 -12.51 10.92
CA ARG A 58 -1.83 -11.42 11.86
C ARG A 58 -0.78 -10.47 11.31
N ILE A 59 -1.09 -9.18 11.28
CA ILE A 59 -0.22 -8.14 10.74
C ILE A 59 0.24 -7.26 11.88
N THR A 60 1.54 -7.23 12.14
CA THR A 60 2.15 -6.22 13.00
C THR A 60 2.70 -5.14 12.09
N TYR A 61 2.18 -3.92 12.23
CA TYR A 61 2.56 -2.81 11.38
C TYR A 61 2.68 -1.54 12.22
N ARG A 62 3.73 -0.77 11.94
CA ARG A 62 3.86 0.62 12.35
C ARG A 62 4.45 1.40 11.19
N GLN A 63 3.85 2.54 10.88
CA GLN A 63 4.36 3.45 9.87
C GLN A 63 5.77 3.94 10.27
N HIS A 64 6.66 4.15 9.31
CA HIS A 64 7.95 4.80 9.56
C HIS A 64 7.74 6.32 9.70
N PRO A 65 8.44 7.02 10.61
CA PRO A 65 8.24 8.47 10.82
C PRO A 65 8.33 9.32 9.55
N ARG A 66 9.22 8.94 8.62
CA ARG A 66 9.40 9.62 7.32
C ARG A 66 8.24 9.43 6.34
N ASP A 67 7.43 8.38 6.48
CA ASP A 67 6.28 8.17 5.58
C ASP A 67 5.31 9.35 5.70
N ALA A 68 5.09 9.86 6.92
CA ALA A 68 4.19 10.98 7.16
C ALA A 68 4.75 12.30 6.59
N ASP A 69 6.08 12.46 6.55
CA ASP A 69 6.71 13.64 5.95
C ASP A 69 6.51 13.66 4.43
N GLU A 70 6.65 12.50 3.78
CA GLU A 70 6.37 12.34 2.35
C GLU A 70 4.89 12.56 2.03
N MET A 71 3.99 11.98 2.84
CA MET A 71 2.54 12.19 2.69
C MET A 71 2.16 13.68 2.86
N GLN A 72 2.75 14.36 3.85
CA GLN A 72 2.48 15.78 4.08
C GLN A 72 2.94 16.65 2.91
N PHE A 73 4.12 16.36 2.35
CA PHE A 73 4.61 17.01 1.15
C PHE A 73 3.64 16.83 -0.03
N MET A 74 3.19 15.59 -0.26
CA MET A 74 2.26 15.28 -1.35
C MET A 74 0.90 15.96 -1.17
N VAL A 75 0.36 16.02 0.05
CA VAL A 75 -0.89 16.75 0.35
C VAL A 75 -0.74 18.24 0.07
N ASN A 76 0.35 18.86 0.53
CA ASN A 76 0.60 20.28 0.31
C ASN A 76 0.74 20.59 -1.19
N ARG A 77 1.45 19.73 -1.93
CA ARG A 77 1.60 19.90 -3.38
C ARG A 77 0.28 19.71 -4.12
N SER A 78 -0.53 18.76 -3.71
CA SER A 78 -1.86 18.50 -4.28
C SER A 78 -2.80 19.68 -4.06
N GLU A 79 -2.79 20.27 -2.86
CA GLU A 79 -3.56 21.49 -2.56
C GLU A 79 -3.16 22.64 -3.48
N GLN A 80 -1.85 22.90 -3.65
CA GLN A 80 -1.36 23.92 -4.57
C GLN A 80 -1.88 23.68 -5.99
N LEU A 81 -1.75 22.46 -6.51
CA LEU A 81 -2.23 22.13 -7.86
C LEU A 81 -3.74 22.34 -8.02
N LEU A 82 -4.54 21.98 -7.02
CA LEU A 82 -5.99 22.19 -7.05
C LEU A 82 -6.36 23.67 -7.04
N LEU A 83 -5.70 24.48 -6.22
CA LEU A 83 -5.92 25.93 -6.17
C LEU A 83 -5.57 26.59 -7.51
N GLU A 84 -4.41 26.24 -8.09
CA GLU A 84 -3.99 26.73 -9.42
C GLU A 84 -4.94 26.27 -10.54
N ALA A 85 -5.55 25.08 -10.40
CA ALA A 85 -6.57 24.59 -11.32
C ALA A 85 -7.95 25.28 -11.14
N GLY A 86 -8.08 26.25 -10.23
CA GLY A 86 -9.30 27.03 -10.00
C GLY A 86 -10.22 26.49 -8.90
N ALA A 87 -9.75 25.56 -8.06
CA ALA A 87 -10.51 25.14 -6.89
C ALA A 87 -10.62 26.31 -5.89
N HIS A 88 -11.84 26.63 -5.48
CA HIS A 88 -12.12 27.63 -4.45
C HIS A 88 -12.33 27.00 -3.06
N ARG A 89 -12.37 25.66 -2.98
CA ARG A 89 -12.45 24.89 -1.74
C ARG A 89 -11.66 23.60 -1.92
N VAL A 90 -10.70 23.37 -1.04
CA VAL A 90 -9.93 22.12 -0.96
C VAL A 90 -10.21 21.47 0.39
N VAL A 91 -10.44 20.16 0.37
CA VAL A 91 -10.56 19.35 1.59
C VAL A 91 -9.36 18.42 1.63
N LYS A 92 -8.57 18.52 2.70
CA LYS A 92 -7.35 17.73 2.89
C LYS A 92 -7.60 16.57 3.85
N PRO A 93 -6.93 15.42 3.66
CA PRO A 93 -6.87 14.40 4.69
C PRO A 93 -6.01 14.90 5.87
N GLU A 94 -6.30 14.40 7.06
CA GLU A 94 -5.37 14.48 8.18
C GLU A 94 -4.28 13.43 7.99
N ILE A 95 -3.01 13.84 8.14
CA ILE A 95 -1.88 12.93 8.06
C ILE A 95 -1.56 12.42 9.45
N ALA A 96 -1.98 11.18 9.72
CA ALA A 96 -1.55 10.46 10.91
C ALA A 96 -0.05 10.17 10.83
N ARG A 97 0.64 10.25 11.98
CA ARG A 97 2.04 9.86 12.12
C ARG A 97 2.13 8.57 12.89
N GLU A 98 3.04 7.69 12.47
CA GLU A 98 3.33 6.42 13.14
C GLU A 98 2.11 5.53 13.38
N THR A 99 1.11 5.59 12.50
CA THR A 99 -0.10 4.77 12.63
C THR A 99 0.22 3.28 12.53
N GLU A 100 -0.57 2.47 13.23
CA GLU A 100 -0.50 1.00 13.21
C GLU A 100 -1.35 0.39 12.09
N TYR A 101 -2.01 1.24 11.29
CA TYR A 101 -2.87 0.81 10.19
C TYR A 101 -2.31 1.25 8.84
N GLY A 102 -2.23 0.31 7.90
CA GLY A 102 -1.97 0.60 6.49
C GLY A 102 -3.26 1.02 5.78
N ILE A 103 -3.19 2.01 4.88
CA ILE A 103 -4.34 2.54 4.12
C ILE A 103 -4.29 2.09 2.65
N SER A 104 -3.68 0.94 2.36
CA SER A 104 -3.42 0.49 0.99
C SER A 104 -3.66 -1.00 0.80
N THR A 105 -4.04 -1.36 -0.43
CA THR A 105 -4.11 -2.73 -0.92
C THR A 105 -2.80 -3.19 -1.59
N HIS A 106 -1.76 -2.34 -1.62
CA HIS A 106 -0.45 -2.65 -2.21
C HIS A 106 0.49 -3.31 -1.18
N GLN A 107 0.14 -4.50 -0.70
CA GLN A 107 0.98 -5.25 0.25
C GLN A 107 2.23 -5.81 -0.45
N GLN A 108 3.41 -5.56 0.11
CA GLN A 108 4.71 -5.86 -0.51
C GLN A 108 5.76 -6.23 0.54
N GLY A 109 6.81 -6.95 0.13
CA GLY A 109 8.02 -7.17 0.95
C GLY A 109 7.94 -8.21 2.08
N SER A 110 6.86 -9.00 2.16
CA SER A 110 6.70 -10.06 3.19
C SER A 110 7.61 -11.28 2.96
N CYS A 111 8.05 -11.53 1.73
CA CYS A 111 9.02 -12.58 1.37
C CYS A 111 10.13 -11.98 0.50
N ARG A 112 10.66 -10.82 0.93
CA ARG A 112 11.59 -10.00 0.16
C ARG A 112 12.75 -10.80 -0.41
N MET A 113 13.09 -10.49 -1.66
CA MET A 113 14.29 -11.01 -2.32
C MET A 113 15.56 -10.29 -1.84
N GLY A 114 16.68 -11.00 -1.79
CA GLY A 114 17.97 -10.45 -1.42
C GLY A 114 19.12 -11.44 -1.62
N ASN A 115 20.35 -11.01 -1.40
CA ASN A 115 21.52 -11.88 -1.53
C ASN A 115 21.92 -12.58 -0.23
N ASP A 116 21.37 -12.15 0.91
CA ASP A 116 21.72 -12.65 2.24
C ASP A 116 20.52 -13.34 2.90
N PRO A 117 20.60 -14.65 3.22
CA PRO A 117 19.51 -15.39 3.85
C PRO A 117 19.19 -14.90 5.28
N LYS A 118 20.06 -14.11 5.92
CA LYS A 118 19.76 -13.52 7.24
C LYS A 118 18.84 -12.29 7.15
N SER A 119 18.69 -11.71 5.97
CA SER A 119 17.92 -10.48 5.75
C SER A 119 16.89 -10.57 4.62
N SER A 120 16.77 -11.74 3.97
CA SER A 120 15.83 -12.00 2.89
C SER A 120 15.32 -13.44 2.93
N VAL A 121 14.11 -13.67 2.39
CA VAL A 121 13.48 -15.00 2.34
C VAL A 121 13.90 -15.75 1.08
N THR A 122 14.07 -15.01 -0.02
CA THR A 122 14.42 -15.56 -1.33
C THR A 122 15.72 -14.95 -1.85
N ASP A 123 16.40 -15.69 -2.72
CA ASP A 123 17.46 -15.15 -3.54
C ASP A 123 16.89 -14.23 -4.65
N ARG A 124 17.76 -13.59 -5.44
CA ARG A 124 17.34 -12.69 -6.53
C ARG A 124 16.48 -13.35 -7.63
N SER A 125 16.44 -14.67 -7.68
CA SER A 125 15.62 -15.42 -8.64
C SER A 125 14.23 -15.77 -8.10
N GLY A 126 13.92 -15.34 -6.87
CA GLY A 126 12.68 -15.67 -6.17
C GLY A 126 12.67 -17.06 -5.54
N ARG A 127 13.80 -17.79 -5.56
CA ARG A 127 13.93 -19.09 -4.91
C ARG A 127 14.17 -18.93 -3.41
N VAL A 128 13.45 -19.68 -2.59
CA VAL A 128 13.62 -19.66 -1.13
C VAL A 128 15.00 -20.16 -0.74
N HIS A 129 15.70 -19.41 0.12
CA HIS A 129 17.02 -19.80 0.58
C HIS A 129 16.99 -21.16 1.26
N GLY A 130 17.89 -22.06 0.86
CA GLY A 130 18.00 -23.40 1.42
C GLY A 130 16.91 -24.40 0.96
N VAL A 131 15.99 -24.00 0.08
CA VAL A 131 14.92 -24.88 -0.43
C VAL A 131 14.92 -24.87 -1.97
N PRO A 132 15.51 -25.88 -2.63
CA PRO A 132 15.87 -25.80 -4.06
C PRO A 132 14.69 -25.72 -5.02
N ASN A 133 13.49 -26.12 -4.60
CA ASN A 133 12.31 -26.28 -5.44
C ASN A 133 11.10 -25.42 -5.00
N VAL A 134 11.33 -24.41 -4.14
CA VAL A 134 10.28 -23.49 -3.69
C VAL A 134 10.61 -22.08 -4.14
N TYR A 135 9.65 -21.46 -4.82
CA TYR A 135 9.77 -20.13 -5.40
C TYR A 135 8.60 -19.24 -4.99
N VAL A 136 8.85 -17.95 -4.91
CA VAL A 136 7.86 -16.90 -4.70
C VAL A 136 7.88 -16.01 -5.95
N ALA A 137 6.70 -15.60 -6.44
CA ALA A 137 6.56 -14.90 -7.72
C ALA A 137 5.48 -13.80 -7.67
N ASP A 138 5.37 -13.11 -6.53
CA ASP A 138 4.38 -12.04 -6.33
C ASP A 138 5.00 -10.75 -5.73
N GLY A 139 4.16 -9.82 -5.28
CA GLY A 139 4.60 -8.55 -4.69
C GLY A 139 5.36 -8.68 -3.37
N SER A 140 5.32 -9.83 -2.70
CA SER A 140 6.08 -10.08 -1.48
C SER A 140 7.58 -10.04 -1.71
N LEU A 141 8.05 -10.27 -2.95
CA LEU A 141 9.46 -10.19 -3.32
C LEU A 141 10.01 -8.78 -3.26
N LEU A 142 9.18 -7.75 -3.45
CA LEU A 142 9.63 -6.36 -3.59
C LEU A 142 10.23 -5.85 -2.26
N PRO A 143 11.56 -5.64 -2.17
CA PRO A 143 12.20 -5.30 -0.90
C PRO A 143 11.85 -3.89 -0.42
N ASN A 144 11.45 -3.03 -1.37
CA ASN A 144 11.08 -1.64 -1.15
C ASN A 144 9.83 -1.27 -1.97
N PRO A 145 8.73 -0.84 -1.34
CA PRO A 145 7.52 -0.46 -2.06
C PRO A 145 7.68 0.93 -2.67
N ALA A 146 7.82 1.04 -4.00
CA ALA A 146 8.20 2.28 -4.69
C ALA A 146 7.13 3.40 -4.71
N GLY A 147 6.07 3.33 -3.90
CA GLY A 147 5.01 4.33 -3.86
C GLY A 147 4.17 4.40 -5.13
N MET A 148 4.21 3.37 -5.99
CA MET A 148 3.41 3.25 -7.21
C MET A 148 2.58 1.97 -7.20
N ASN A 149 1.59 1.87 -8.09
CA ASN A 149 0.80 0.66 -8.29
C ASN A 149 1.71 -0.51 -8.72
N PRO A 150 1.80 -1.60 -7.94
CA PRO A 150 2.85 -2.59 -8.14
C PRO A 150 2.53 -3.63 -9.20
N SER A 151 1.30 -3.70 -9.72
CA SER A 151 0.82 -4.81 -10.54
C SER A 151 1.72 -5.16 -11.73
N LEU A 152 2.19 -4.15 -12.48
CA LEU A 152 3.08 -4.38 -13.63
C LEU A 152 4.46 -4.88 -13.20
N THR A 153 4.99 -4.36 -12.09
CA THR A 153 6.27 -4.84 -11.52
C THR A 153 6.13 -6.26 -11.00
N ILE A 154 5.00 -6.61 -10.40
CA ILE A 154 4.69 -7.97 -9.94
C ILE A 154 4.64 -8.92 -11.15
N GLN A 155 3.99 -8.51 -12.24
CA GLN A 155 3.94 -9.31 -13.46
C GLN A 155 5.34 -9.51 -14.05
N ALA A 156 6.16 -8.46 -14.12
CA ALA A 156 7.55 -8.56 -14.57
C ALA A 156 8.38 -9.51 -13.69
N LEU A 157 8.20 -9.44 -12.36
CA LEU A 157 8.83 -10.38 -11.43
C LEU A 157 8.36 -11.83 -11.65
N ALA A 158 7.08 -12.05 -11.90
CA ALA A 158 6.56 -13.38 -12.18
C ALA A 158 7.21 -13.99 -13.44
N TYR A 159 7.39 -13.21 -14.50
CA TYR A 159 8.13 -13.65 -15.70
C TYR A 159 9.60 -13.94 -15.40
N TRP A 160 10.25 -13.07 -14.62
CA TRP A 160 11.65 -13.24 -14.19
C TRP A 160 11.85 -14.55 -13.41
N VAL A 161 11.01 -14.81 -12.40
CA VAL A 161 11.06 -16.03 -11.60
C VAL A 161 10.77 -17.27 -12.47
N SER A 162 9.79 -17.18 -13.38
CA SER A 162 9.45 -18.28 -14.28
C SER A 162 10.61 -18.67 -15.19
N ASP A 163 11.35 -17.70 -15.74
CA ASP A 163 12.55 -17.97 -16.55
C ASP A 163 13.64 -18.69 -15.75
N HIS A 164 13.81 -18.32 -14.47
CA HIS A 164 14.73 -19.02 -13.57
C HIS A 164 14.29 -20.44 -13.22
N ILE A 165 12.98 -20.67 -13.04
CA ILE A 165 12.42 -22.01 -12.83
C ILE A 165 12.73 -22.90 -14.04
N VAL A 166 12.47 -22.41 -15.26
CA VAL A 166 12.73 -23.17 -16.51
C VAL A 166 14.21 -23.50 -16.67
N LYS A 167 15.11 -22.58 -16.35
CA LYS A 167 16.57 -22.80 -16.44
C LYS A 167 17.14 -23.71 -15.35
N SER A 168 16.39 -23.92 -14.27
CA SER A 168 16.80 -24.75 -13.13
C SER A 168 16.18 -26.15 -13.13
N ALA A 169 15.28 -26.42 -14.08
CA ALA A 169 14.69 -27.73 -14.35
C ALA A 169 15.61 -28.59 -15.22
#